data_AF-A0A9P7VCC6-F1
#
_entry.id   AF-A0A9P7VCC6-F1
#
_cell.length_a   1.000
_cell.length_b   1.000
_cell.length_c   1.000
_cell.angle_alpha   90.00
_cell.angle_beta   90.00
_cell.angle_gamma   90.00
#
_symmetry.space_group_name_H-M   'P 1'
#
loop_
_entity.id
_entity.type
_entity.pdbx_description
1 polymer ?
#
loop_
_entity_poly.entity_id
_entity_poly.type
_entity_poly.pdbx_seq_one_letter_code
_entity_poly.pdbx_strand_id
1 'polypeptide(L)'
;MFKLSRTTIRSLQSSGRRLNAHLPNPYGTPASGIYSNLPFKVKNRKIPLGFFWYGTLGFFFSFPFLVSWLHMYKAGNLDKGWWIQEEEE
;
A
#
# COMPACT_ATOMS: atom_id res chain seq x y z
N MET A 1 51.45 -9.85 25.52
CA MET A 1 50.03 -9.44 25.63
C MET A 1 49.69 -8.56 24.45
N PHE A 2 49.08 -9.12 23.40
CA PHE A 2 48.81 -8.40 22.14
C PHE A 2 47.49 -7.63 22.22
N LYS A 3 47.53 -6.32 21.99
CA LYS A 3 46.38 -5.42 22.01
C LYS A 3 45.70 -5.49 20.63
N LEU A 4 44.65 -6.31 20.49
CA LEU A 4 43.82 -6.33 19.28
C LEU A 4 43.15 -4.96 19.10
N SER A 5 43.58 -4.20 18.10
CA SER A 5 42.82 -3.05 17.62
C SER A 5 41.51 -3.57 17.04
N ARG A 6 40.37 -3.13 17.60
CA ARG A 6 39.04 -3.34 16.99
C ARG A 6 39.02 -2.62 15.64
N THR A 7 39.41 -3.31 14.58
CA THR A 7 39.20 -2.84 13.21
C THR A 7 37.72 -2.55 13.06
N THR A 8 37.41 -1.28 12.85
CA THR A 8 36.04 -0.81 12.78
C THR A 8 35.35 -1.47 11.59
N ILE A 9 34.44 -2.41 11.85
CA ILE A 9 33.47 -2.90 10.87
C ILE A 9 32.46 -1.76 10.63
N ARG A 10 32.89 -0.72 9.92
CA ARG A 10 32.01 0.35 9.44
C ARG A 10 31.27 -0.22 8.24
N SER A 11 30.10 -0.79 8.54
CA SER A 11 29.18 -1.49 7.66
C SER A 11 28.96 -0.80 6.31
N LEU A 12 28.87 -1.60 5.24
CA LEU A 12 28.44 -1.25 3.88
C LEU A 12 27.13 -0.43 3.83
N GLN A 13 26.34 -0.46 4.90
CA GLN A 13 25.15 0.35 5.10
C GLN A 13 25.43 1.87 5.15
N SER A 14 26.64 2.29 5.56
CA SER A 14 27.04 3.70 5.59
C SER A 14 27.51 4.22 4.22
N SER A 15 28.03 3.34 3.36
CA SER A 15 28.53 3.67 2.03
C SER A 15 27.41 3.93 1.01
N GLY A 16 26.28 3.21 1.05
CA GLY A 16 25.16 3.45 0.11
C GLY A 16 24.53 4.85 0.25
N ARG A 17 24.45 5.38 1.47
CA ARG A 17 23.95 6.75 1.72
C ARG A 17 24.94 7.84 1.27
N ARG A 18 26.25 7.60 1.40
CA ARG A 18 27.29 8.55 0.98
C ARG A 18 27.56 8.52 -0.53
N LEU A 19 27.40 7.36 -1.18
CA LEU A 19 27.52 7.23 -2.63
C LEU A 19 26.43 8.05 -3.36
N ASN A 20 25.18 8.00 -2.89
CA ASN A 20 24.10 8.85 -3.42
C ASN A 20 24.32 10.37 -3.22
N ALA A 21 25.24 10.78 -2.33
CA ALA A 21 25.55 12.18 -2.07
C ALA A 21 26.73 12.73 -2.90
N HIS A 22 27.48 11.86 -3.60
CA HIS A 22 28.71 12.24 -4.32
C HIS A 22 28.77 11.81 -5.78
N LEU A 23 27.92 10.89 -6.22
CA LEU A 23 27.77 10.61 -7.66
C LEU A 23 26.79 11.62 -8.28
N PRO A 24 27.05 12.11 -9.51
CA PRO A 24 26.07 12.86 -10.28
C PRO A 24 24.93 11.91 -10.66
N ASN A 25 23.93 11.82 -9.79
CA ASN A 25 22.75 11.02 -10.04
C ASN A 25 21.93 11.72 -11.14
N PRO A 26 21.70 11.10 -12.32
CA PRO A 26 20.79 11.66 -13.33
C PRO A 26 19.36 11.85 -12.81
N TYR A 27 19.03 11.24 -11.66
CA TYR A 27 17.75 11.34 -10.97
C TYR A 27 17.75 12.29 -9.75
N GLY A 28 18.83 13.04 -9.50
CA GLY A 28 18.93 14.02 -8.41
C GLY A 28 19.26 13.45 -7.02
N THR A 29 19.38 14.31 -6.02
CA THR A 29 19.60 13.90 -4.62
C THR A 29 18.29 13.44 -3.98
N PRO A 30 18.29 12.39 -3.14
CA PRO A 30 17.08 11.94 -2.47
C PRO A 30 16.54 13.07 -1.59
N ALA A 31 15.25 13.35 -1.72
CA ALA A 31 14.61 14.41 -0.95
C ALA A 31 14.79 14.14 0.55
N SER A 32 15.26 15.15 1.28
CA SER A 32 15.33 15.13 2.74
C SER A 32 14.07 15.80 3.31
N GLY A 33 13.28 15.06 4.08
CA GLY A 33 12.07 15.58 4.70
C GLY A 33 11.29 14.51 5.47
N ILE A 34 10.36 14.96 6.32
CA ILE A 34 9.58 14.08 7.22
C ILE A 34 8.79 12.99 6.47
N TYR A 35 8.37 13.26 5.23
CA TYR A 35 7.58 12.34 4.40
C TYR A 35 8.29 11.91 3.12
N SER A 36 9.60 12.17 2.99
CA SER A 36 10.34 11.86 1.77
C SER A 36 10.74 10.39 1.64
N ASN A 37 10.61 9.63 2.72
CA ASN A 37 10.87 8.19 2.79
C ASN A 37 9.63 7.34 2.44
N LEU A 38 8.46 7.96 2.28
CA LEU A 38 7.22 7.25 1.97
C LEU A 38 7.04 7.12 0.46
N PRO A 39 6.61 5.94 -0.04
CA PRO A 39 6.35 5.74 -1.46
C PRO A 39 5.05 6.41 -1.94
N PHE A 40 4.38 7.17 -1.08
CA PHE A 40 3.15 7.88 -1.39
C PHE A 40 3.20 9.31 -0.82
N LYS A 41 2.58 10.24 -1.54
CA LYS A 41 2.49 11.63 -1.09
C LYS A 41 1.53 11.73 0.09
N VAL A 42 1.89 12.51 1.12
CA VAL A 42 1.01 12.79 2.27
C VAL A 42 0.44 14.21 2.20
N LYS A 43 1.29 15.19 1.84
CA LYS A 43 0.94 16.62 1.75
C LYS A 43 0.80 17.07 0.29
N ASN A 44 0.17 18.24 0.09
CA ASN A 44 -0.05 18.87 -1.23
C ASN A 44 -0.70 17.93 -2.26
N ARG A 45 -1.78 17.26 -1.87
CA ARG A 45 -2.59 16.42 -2.75
C ARG A 45 -3.89 17.13 -3.11
N LYS A 46 -4.35 16.97 -4.35
CA LYS A 46 -5.68 17.44 -4.79
C LYS A 46 -6.82 16.66 -4.11
N ILE A 47 -6.59 15.39 -3.82
CA ILE A 47 -7.53 14.50 -3.13
C ILE A 47 -7.00 14.25 -1.72
N PRO A 48 -7.82 14.40 -0.66
CA PRO A 48 -7.38 14.13 0.71
C PRO A 48 -6.89 12.69 0.87
N LEU A 49 -5.82 12.50 1.65
CA LEU A 49 -5.21 11.18 1.86
C LEU A 49 -6.21 10.15 2.39
N GLY A 50 -7.16 10.58 3.25
CA GLY A 50 -8.19 9.70 3.80
C GLY A 50 -9.05 9.04 2.71
N PHE A 51 -9.49 9.78 1.70
CA PHE A 51 -10.27 9.20 0.60
C PHE A 51 -9.49 8.14 -0.17
N PHE A 52 -8.20 8.38 -0.41
CA PHE A 52 -7.34 7.38 -1.04
C PHE A 52 -7.19 6.14 -0.17
N TRP A 53 -6.89 6.31 1.13
CA TRP A 53 -6.63 5.20 2.03
C TRP A 53 -7.89 4.36 2.32
N TYR A 54 -8.96 5.01 2.75
CA TYR A 54 -10.23 4.34 3.04
C TYR A 54 -10.92 3.82 1.77
N GLY A 55 -10.74 4.50 0.63
CA GLY A 55 -11.23 4.01 -0.66
C GLY A 55 -10.51 2.73 -1.10
N THR A 56 -9.18 2.70 -1.03
CA THR A 56 -8.41 1.49 -1.35
C THR A 56 -8.73 0.33 -0.39
N LEU A 57 -8.72 0.59 0.93
CA LEU A 57 -9.06 -0.43 1.91
C LEU A 57 -10.49 -0.92 1.77
N GLY A 58 -11.45 -0.01 1.58
CA GLY A 58 -12.86 -0.34 1.39
C GLY A 58 -13.10 -1.16 0.12
N PHE A 59 -12.41 -0.83 -0.98
CA PHE A 59 -12.48 -1.60 -2.21
C PHE A 59 -12.03 -3.05 -2.01
N PHE A 60 -10.83 -3.26 -1.45
CA PHE A 60 -10.36 -4.62 -1.19
C PHE A 60 -11.17 -5.35 -0.13
N PHE A 61 -11.66 -4.63 0.88
CA PHE A 61 -12.58 -5.18 1.87
C PHE A 61 -13.90 -5.64 1.25
N SER A 62 -14.38 -4.96 0.19
CA SER A 62 -15.63 -5.33 -0.50
C SER A 62 -15.51 -6.62 -1.33
N PHE A 63 -14.29 -7.08 -1.63
CA PHE A 63 -14.04 -8.24 -2.48
C PHE A 63 -14.77 -9.53 -2.05
N PRO A 64 -14.67 -10.01 -0.79
CA PRO A 64 -15.40 -11.20 -0.35
C PRO A 64 -16.93 -11.06 -0.54
N PHE A 65 -17.50 -9.88 -0.27
CA PHE A 65 -18.93 -9.63 -0.42
C PHE A 65 -19.37 -9.65 -1.88
N LEU A 66 -18.55 -9.10 -2.78
CA LEU A 66 -18.82 -9.11 -4.22
C LEU A 66 -18.76 -10.54 -4.78
N VAL A 67 -17.81 -11.35 -4.30
CA VAL A 67 -17.70 -12.76 -4.68
C VAL A 67 -18.88 -13.56 -4.14
N SER A 68 -19.27 -13.36 -2.88
CA SER A 68 -20.46 -14.01 -2.30
C SER A 68 -21.72 -13.60 -3.04
N TRP A 69 -21.88 -12.32 -3.38
CA TRP A 69 -23.01 -11.82 -4.17
C TRP A 69 -23.13 -12.55 -5.51
N LEU A 70 -22.02 -12.67 -6.25
CA LEU A 70 -21.99 -13.38 -7.53
C LEU A 70 -22.40 -14.85 -7.39
N HIS A 71 -21.92 -15.53 -6.33
CA HIS A 71 -22.28 -16.92 -6.07
C HIS A 71 -23.74 -17.07 -5.66
N MET A 72 -24.25 -16.18 -4.80
CA MET A 72 -25.66 -16.17 -4.38
C MET A 72 -26.60 -15.88 -5.55
N TYR A 73 -26.20 -14.99 -6.47
CA TYR A 73 -26.95 -14.70 -7.69
C TYR A 73 -27.03 -15.94 -8.59
N LYS A 74 -25.89 -16.62 -8.83
CA LYS A 74 -25.87 -17.88 -9.60
C LYS A 74 -26.63 -19.02 -8.93
N ALA A 75 -26.70 -19.04 -7.60
CA ALA A 75 -27.45 -20.04 -6.85
C ALA A 75 -28.98 -19.80 -6.88
N GLY A 76 -29.44 -18.69 -7.46
CA GLY A 76 -30.86 -18.34 -7.51
C GLY A 76 -31.39 -17.69 -6.22
N ASN A 77 -30.54 -17.50 -5.21
CA ASN A 77 -30.94 -16.93 -3.90
C ASN A 77 -31.36 -15.46 -3.99
N LEU A 78 -30.96 -14.77 -5.07
CA LEU A 78 -31.21 -13.34 -5.28
C LEU A 78 -32.09 -13.07 -6.51
N ASP A 79 -32.58 -14.13 -7.18
CA ASP A 79 -33.27 -14.05 -8.47
C ASP A 79 -34.80 -13.86 -8.32
N LYS A 80 -35.38 -14.32 -7.20
CA LYS A 80 -36.79 -14.10 -6.88
C LYS A 80 -36.94 -12.85 -6.01
N GLY A 81 -37.53 -11.80 -6.58
CA GLY A 81 -38.12 -10.73 -5.78
C GLY A 81 -39.30 -11.29 -4.98
N TRP A 82 -39.53 -10.75 -3.77
CA TRP A 82 -40.65 -11.12 -2.88
C TRP A 82 -42.03 -11.13 -3.55
N TRP A 83 -42.18 -10.47 -4.71
CA TRP A 83 -43.39 -10.40 -5.53
C TRP A 83 -43.65 -11.65 -6.39
N ILE A 84 -42.68 -12.55 -6.56
CA ILE A 84 -42.80 -13.77 -7.40
C ILE A 84 -43.14 -15.00 -6.54
N GLN A 85 -42.97 -14.94 -5.21
CA GLN A 85 -43.23 -16.09 -4.33
C GLN A 85 -44.72 -16.33 -4.01
N GLU A 86 -45.60 -15.32 -4.15
CA GLU A 86 -47.04 -15.47 -3.83
C GLU A 86 -47.86 -16.16 -4.93
N GLU A 87 -47.33 -16.34 -6.15
CA GLU A 87 -48.09 -16.97 -7.26
C GLU A 87 -47.94 -18.51 -7.35
N GLU A 88 -47.10 -19.14 -6.53
CA GLU A 88 -46.82 -20.59 -6.58
C GLU A 88 -47.47 -21.41 -5.42
N GLU A 89 -48.28 -20.81 -4.53
CA GLU A 89 -49.04 -21.52 -3.47
C GLU A 89 -50.54 -21.70 -3.78
#